data_AF-A0A151MLV3-F1
#
_entry.id   AF-A0A151MLV3-F1
#
_cell.length_a   1.000
_cell.length_b   1.000
_cell.length_c   1.000
_cell.angle_alpha   90.00
_cell.angle_beta   90.00
_cell.angle_gamma   90.00
#
_symmetry.space_group_name_H-M   'P 1'
#
loop_
_entity.id
_entity.type
_entity.pdbx_description
1 polymer ?
#
loop_
_entity_poly.entity_id
_entity_poly.type
_entity_poly.pdbx_seq_one_letter_code
_entity_poly.pdbx_strand_id
1 'polypeptide(L)'
;MGAPYCVAGISVSSLSDNLFVLHVHCEDNKQKGDVVLQSDHAIETLTKMAMSADKVDNVNINQGSIKFTVGQGKEGIIDFTSGSELLIAKAKNGHLTVFCHLASVSEPILTDPESLP
;
A
#
# COMPACT_ATOMS: atom_id res chain seq x y z
N MET A 1 26.81 5.07 18.30
CA MET A 1 25.54 5.59 17.79
C MET A 1 25.18 4.74 16.59
N GLY A 2 24.11 3.94 16.67
CA GLY A 2 23.63 3.19 15.51
C GLY A 2 22.97 4.14 14.52
N ALA A 3 23.18 3.94 13.22
CA ALA A 3 22.53 4.73 12.19
C ALA A 3 21.00 4.69 12.41
N PRO A 4 20.30 5.84 12.40
CA PRO A 4 18.85 5.85 12.51
C PRO A 4 18.25 5.03 11.37
N TYR A 5 17.19 4.26 11.64
CA TYR A 5 16.42 3.64 10.57
C TYR A 5 15.84 4.75 9.70
N CYS A 6 16.21 4.76 8.43
CA CYS A 6 15.75 5.78 7.50
C CYS A 6 14.63 5.18 6.67
N VAL A 7 13.44 5.78 6.70
CA VAL A 7 12.40 5.45 5.73
C VAL A 7 12.92 5.81 4.34
N ALA A 8 12.98 4.81 3.46
CA ALA A 8 13.43 4.96 2.08
C ALA A 8 12.29 5.39 1.15
N GLY A 9 11.07 5.00 1.47
CA GLY A 9 9.88 5.31 0.67
C GLY A 9 8.65 4.57 1.19
N ILE A 10 7.53 4.78 0.52
CA ILE A 10 6.25 4.17 0.86
C ILE A 10 5.63 3.61 -0.42
N SER A 11 5.17 2.36 -0.40
CA SER A 11 4.42 1.79 -1.51
C SER A 11 2.99 1.49 -1.09
N VAL A 12 2.05 1.84 -1.95
CA VAL A 12 0.61 1.59 -1.77
C VAL A 12 0.06 0.87 -2.99
N SER A 13 -1.07 0.21 -2.82
CA SER A 13 -1.85 -0.35 -3.92
C SER A 13 -2.75 0.73 -4.54
N SER A 14 -3.17 0.53 -5.78
CA SER A 14 -4.18 1.37 -6.45
C SER A 14 -5.62 1.03 -6.06
N LEU A 15 -5.84 0.11 -5.12
CA LEU A 15 -7.15 -0.34 -4.64
C LEU A 15 -7.45 0.23 -3.25
N SER A 16 -8.69 0.03 -2.79
CA SER A 16 -9.16 0.48 -1.48
C SER A 16 -8.87 -0.55 -0.35
N ASP A 17 -7.64 -1.06 -0.25
CA ASP A 17 -7.21 -2.04 0.78
C ASP A 17 -6.82 -1.45 2.14
N ASN A 18 -6.52 -0.16 2.19
CA ASN A 18 -5.95 0.51 3.37
C ASN A 18 -4.58 -0.05 3.81
N LEU A 19 -3.86 -0.76 2.93
CA LEU A 19 -2.56 -1.36 3.19
C LEU A 19 -1.44 -0.52 2.56
N PHE A 20 -0.30 -0.46 3.23
CA PHE A 20 0.89 0.17 2.68
C PHE A 20 2.16 -0.48 3.22
N VAL A 21 3.22 -0.39 2.42
CA VAL A 21 4.55 -0.89 2.75
C VAL A 21 5.45 0.31 3.03
N LEU A 22 6.02 0.33 4.22
CA LEU A 22 7.08 1.26 4.59
C LEU A 22 8.42 0.62 4.26
N HIS A 23 9.13 1.19 3.27
CA HIS A 23 10.46 0.74 2.92
C HIS A 23 11.48 1.31 3.89
N VAL A 24 12.32 0.45 4.46
CA VAL A 24 13.31 0.86 5.47
C VAL A 24 14.71 0.58 4.95
N HIS A 25 15.54 1.61 4.91
CA HIS A 25 16.97 1.47 4.69
C HIS A 25 17.68 1.38 6.04
N CYS A 26 18.52 0.36 6.21
CA CYS A 26 19.38 0.20 7.38
C CYS A 26 20.79 -0.14 6.92
N GLU A 27 21.77 0.67 7.33
CA GLU A 27 23.19 0.41 7.04
C GLU A 27 23.75 -0.76 7.87
N ASP A 28 23.02 -1.21 8.90
CA ASP A 28 23.43 -2.30 9.78
C ASP A 28 22.61 -3.56 9.46
N ASN A 29 23.25 -4.55 8.81
CA ASN A 29 22.64 -5.78 8.26
C ASN A 29 21.98 -6.72 9.29
N LYS A 30 21.83 -6.29 10.55
CA LYS A 30 21.32 -7.09 11.68
C LYS A 30 19.87 -6.80 12.04
N GLN A 31 19.21 -5.83 11.40
CA GLN A 31 17.90 -5.34 11.81
C GLN A 31 16.86 -5.32 10.67
N LYS A 32 15.60 -5.14 11.10
CA LYS A 32 14.33 -5.49 10.44
C LYS A 32 14.17 -4.91 9.02
N GLY A 33 13.57 -5.70 8.12
CA GLY A 33 13.19 -5.27 6.77
C GLY A 33 11.98 -4.33 6.77
N ASP A 34 11.43 -4.13 5.57
CA ASP A 34 10.23 -3.36 5.31
C ASP A 34 9.05 -3.78 6.19
N VAL A 35 8.17 -2.82 6.46
CA VAL A 35 7.02 -3.02 7.34
C VAL A 35 5.74 -2.88 6.52
N VAL A 36 4.89 -3.91 6.59
CA VAL A 36 3.55 -3.87 6.01
C VAL A 36 2.57 -3.42 7.10
N LEU A 37 1.82 -2.36 6.84
CA LEU A 37 0.89 -1.74 7.78
C LEU A 37 -0.50 -1.60 7.16
N GLN A 38 -1.52 -1.66 8.00
CA GLN A 38 -2.90 -1.35 7.64
C GLN A 38 -3.40 -0.21 8.53
N SER A 39 -4.15 0.73 7.96
CA SER A 39 -4.75 1.84 8.73
C SER A 39 -6.11 2.22 8.18
N ASP A 40 -7.14 2.27 9.03
CA ASP A 40 -8.47 2.76 8.64
C ASP A 40 -8.44 4.24 8.20
N HIS A 41 -7.39 4.97 8.57
CA HIS A 41 -7.11 6.34 8.15
C HIS A 41 -5.90 6.39 7.20
N ALA A 42 -5.87 5.50 6.20
CA ALA A 42 -4.72 5.32 5.31
C ALA A 42 -4.21 6.63 4.71
N ILE A 43 -5.08 7.47 4.14
CA ILE A 43 -4.68 8.75 3.52
C ILE A 43 -4.03 9.70 4.53
N GLU A 44 -4.63 9.89 5.70
CA GLU A 44 -4.07 10.75 6.76
C GLU A 44 -2.74 10.19 7.27
N THR A 45 -2.67 8.87 7.46
CA THR A 45 -1.46 8.19 7.94
C THR A 45 -0.32 8.33 6.95
N LEU A 46 -0.58 8.06 5.67
CA LEU A 46 0.38 8.14 4.57
C LEU A 46 0.91 9.56 4.39
N THR A 47 0.03 10.55 4.35
CA THR A 47 0.41 11.95 4.17
C THR A 47 1.26 12.46 5.33
N LYS A 48 0.83 12.23 6.58
CA LYS A 48 1.62 12.62 7.76
C LYS A 48 2.97 11.91 7.80
N MET A 49 3.02 10.63 7.45
CA MET A 49 4.26 9.85 7.44
C MET A 49 5.23 10.33 6.36
N ALA A 50 4.75 10.52 5.13
CA ALA A 50 5.55 10.99 4.02
C ALA A 50 6.13 12.39 4.31
N MET A 51 5.34 13.29 4.91
CA MET A 51 5.82 14.60 5.33
C MET A 51 6.83 14.52 6.49
N SER A 52 6.56 13.70 7.50
CA SER A 52 7.44 13.57 8.68
C SER A 52 8.78 12.91 8.35
N ALA A 53 8.81 12.04 7.34
CA ALA A 53 10.00 11.35 6.88
C ALA A 53 10.76 12.07 5.74
N ASP A 54 10.24 13.19 5.25
CA ASP A 54 10.75 13.88 4.05
C ASP A 54 10.82 12.93 2.82
N LYS A 55 9.68 12.30 2.54
CA LYS A 55 9.47 11.26 1.51
C LYS A 55 8.20 11.49 0.70
N VAL A 56 7.74 12.74 0.59
CA VAL A 56 6.54 13.10 -0.17
C VAL A 56 6.66 12.67 -1.64
N ASP A 57 7.84 12.81 -2.24
CA ASP A 57 8.12 12.40 -3.62
C ASP A 57 8.43 10.89 -3.77
N ASN A 58 8.45 10.14 -2.66
CA ASN A 58 8.79 8.72 -2.61
C ASN A 58 7.60 7.84 -2.22
N VAL A 59 6.39 8.26 -2.56
CA VAL A 59 5.17 7.47 -2.45
C VAL A 59 4.85 6.85 -3.80
N ASN A 60 4.90 5.52 -3.89
CA ASN A 60 4.69 4.77 -5.12
C ASN A 60 3.33 4.04 -5.10
N ILE A 61 2.51 4.25 -6.14
CA ILE A 61 1.21 3.61 -6.29
C ILE A 61 1.36 2.46 -7.30
N ASN A 62 1.17 1.23 -6.85
CA ASN A 62 1.38 0.03 -7.67
C ASN A 62 0.05 -0.58 -8.09
N GLN A 63 -0.05 -0.88 -9.39
CA GLN A 63 -1.13 -1.68 -9.95
C GLN A 63 -0.71 -3.16 -9.94
N GLY A 64 -1.30 -3.95 -9.05
CA GLY A 64 -1.15 -5.41 -9.05
C GLY A 64 -0.28 -5.95 -7.92
N SER A 65 1.00 -5.62 -7.81
CA SER A 65 1.84 -6.18 -6.74
C SER A 65 2.85 -5.20 -6.15
N ILE A 66 3.24 -5.45 -4.91
CA ILE A 66 4.31 -4.72 -4.21
C ILE A 66 5.34 -5.73 -3.72
N LYS A 67 6.61 -5.47 -4.04
CA LYS A 67 7.75 -6.18 -3.47
C LYS A 67 8.24 -5.48 -2.21
N PHE A 68 8.64 -6.26 -1.22
CA PHE A 68 9.18 -5.72 0.03
C PHE A 68 10.25 -6.63 0.61
N THR A 69 11.15 -6.06 1.38
CA THR A 69 12.22 -6.82 2.03
C THR A 69 11.76 -7.31 3.40
N VAL A 70 11.79 -8.60 3.65
CA VAL A 70 11.59 -9.21 4.95
C VAL A 70 12.92 -9.30 5.72
N GLY A 71 12.87 -9.56 7.03
CA GLY A 71 14.09 -9.70 7.84
C GLY A 71 15.12 -10.66 7.22
N GLN A 72 16.40 -10.32 7.38
CA GLN A 72 17.55 -11.00 6.76
C GLN A 72 17.67 -10.84 5.23
N GLY A 73 17.02 -9.84 4.64
CA GLY A 73 17.17 -9.51 3.22
C GLY A 73 16.37 -10.41 2.26
N LYS A 74 15.45 -11.24 2.78
CA LYS A 74 14.56 -12.05 1.94
C LYS A 74 13.54 -11.15 1.25
N GLU A 75 13.13 -11.47 0.03
CA GLU A 75 12.07 -10.73 -0.67
C GLU A 75 10.70 -11.37 -0.35
N GLY A 76 9.70 -10.53 -0.08
CA GLY A 76 8.29 -10.87 -0.03
C GLY A 76 7.52 -10.13 -1.12
N ILE A 77 6.38 -10.70 -1.54
CA ILE A 77 5.49 -10.12 -2.54
C ILE A 77 4.09 -10.06 -1.96
N ILE A 78 3.42 -8.94 -2.19
CA ILE A 78 1.99 -8.74 -1.95
C ILE A 78 1.29 -8.61 -3.30
N ASP A 79 0.35 -9.51 -3.60
CA ASP A 79 -0.51 -9.45 -4.77
C ASP A 79 -1.86 -8.85 -4.38
N PHE A 80 -2.30 -7.84 -5.11
CA PHE A 80 -3.55 -7.12 -4.90
C PHE A 80 -4.54 -7.48 -6.00
N THR A 81 -5.79 -7.69 -5.64
CA THR A 81 -6.86 -8.06 -6.57
C THR A 81 -8.18 -7.48 -6.11
N SER A 82 -8.99 -7.00 -7.04
CA SER A 82 -10.36 -6.56 -6.72
C SER A 82 -11.26 -7.77 -6.45
N GLY A 83 -12.13 -7.65 -5.45
CA GLY A 83 -13.04 -8.69 -4.99
C GLY A 83 -14.28 -8.09 -4.31
N SER A 84 -15.09 -8.94 -3.69
CA SER A 84 -16.32 -8.52 -3.00
C SER A 84 -16.09 -8.02 -1.57
N GLU A 85 -15.00 -8.44 -0.93
CA GLU A 85 -14.68 -8.14 0.46
C GLU A 85 -13.18 -7.93 0.66
N LEU A 86 -12.81 -7.30 1.78
CA LEU A 86 -11.42 -7.15 2.19
C LEU A 86 -10.91 -8.44 2.83
N LEU A 87 -9.98 -9.13 2.18
CA LEU A 87 -9.35 -10.34 2.71
C LEU A 87 -7.84 -10.28 2.53
N ILE A 88 -7.10 -10.58 3.59
CA ILE A 88 -5.63 -10.69 3.58
C ILE A 88 -5.25 -12.12 3.94
N ALA A 89 -4.57 -12.83 3.05
CA ALA A 89 -4.19 -14.22 3.26
C ALA A 89 -2.82 -14.54 2.65
N LYS A 90 -2.15 -15.58 3.17
CA LYS A 90 -0.93 -16.11 2.54
C LYS A 90 -1.30 -17.15 1.48
N ALA A 91 -0.92 -16.92 0.24
CA ALA A 91 -1.12 -17.86 -0.86
C ALA A 91 -0.13 -19.03 -0.80
N LYS A 92 -0.46 -20.13 -1.49
CA LYS A 92 0.36 -21.35 -1.55
C LYS A 92 1.74 -21.12 -2.17
N ASN A 93 1.87 -20.11 -3.03
CA ASN A 93 3.14 -19.67 -3.61
C ASN A 93 4.02 -18.87 -2.61
N GLY A 94 3.51 -18.60 -1.40
CA GLY A 94 4.21 -17.86 -0.37
C GLY A 94 3.96 -16.35 -0.36
N HIS A 95 3.28 -15.81 -1.37
CA HIS A 95 2.92 -14.40 -1.44
C HIS A 95 1.83 -14.07 -0.41
N LEU A 96 1.77 -12.81 0.01
CA LEU A 96 0.57 -12.26 0.64
C LEU A 96 -0.39 -11.88 -0.47
N THR A 97 -1.66 -12.25 -0.37
CA THR A 97 -2.72 -11.88 -1.31
C THR A 97 -3.73 -11.02 -0.59
N VAL A 98 -4.10 -9.92 -1.22
CA VAL A 98 -5.05 -8.93 -0.71
C VAL A 98 -6.19 -8.80 -1.71
N PHE A 99 -7.39 -9.15 -1.27
CA PHE A 99 -8.62 -8.88 -1.99
C PHE A 99 -9.21 -7.59 -1.45
N CYS A 100 -9.60 -6.65 -2.32
CA CYS A 100 -10.19 -5.38 -1.93
C CYS A 100 -11.61 -5.27 -2.47
N HIS A 101 -12.50 -4.62 -1.74
CA HIS A 101 -13.83 -4.31 -2.27
C HIS A 101 -13.70 -3.52 -3.57
N LEU A 102 -14.29 -4.05 -4.65
CA LEU A 102 -14.46 -3.29 -5.87
C LEU A 102 -15.47 -2.19 -5.57
N ALA A 103 -15.01 -0.94 -5.47
CA ALA A 103 -15.92 0.18 -5.40
C ALA A 103 -16.81 0.13 -6.64
N SER A 104 -18.12 -0.08 -6.46
CA SER A 104 -19.08 0.05 -7.54
C SER A 104 -18.92 1.44 -8.13
N VAL A 105 -18.38 1.53 -9.35
CA VAL A 105 -18.45 2.76 -10.12
C VAL A 105 -19.93 2.96 -10.42
N SER A 106 -20.60 3.83 -9.66
CA SER A 106 -21.92 4.31 -10.08
C SER A 106 -21.71 5.00 -11.42
N GLU A 107 -22.38 4.54 -12.48
CA GLU A 107 -22.34 5.22 -13.77
C GLU A 107 -22.65 6.71 -13.58
N PRO A 108 -21.98 7.62 -14.30
CA PRO A 108 -22.41 9.01 -14.32
C PRO A 108 -23.85 9.02 -14.83
N ILE A 109 -24.79 9.47 -14.00
CA ILE A 109 -26.15 9.77 -14.44
C ILE A 109 -25.98 10.90 -15.46
N LEU A 110 -26.04 10.57 -16.75
CA LEU A 110 -26.18 11.55 -17.80
C LEU A 110 -27.57 12.17 -17.59
N THR A 111 -27.64 13.28 -16.86
CA THR A 111 -28.84 14.08 -16.81
C THR A 111 -29.04 14.65 -18.21
N ASP A 112 -29.98 14.08 -18.95
CA ASP A 112 -30.39 14.57 -20.27
C ASP A 112 -30.71 16.07 -20.16
N PRO A 113 -30.00 16.95 -20.88
CA PRO A 113 -30.19 18.40 -20.77
C PRO A 113 -31.55 18.89 -21.32
N GLU A 114 -32.38 18.00 -21.86
CA GLU A 114 -33.70 18.34 -22.45
C GLU A 114 -34.91 18.02 -21.57
N SER A 115 -34.71 17.68 -20.30
CA SER A 115 -35.84 17.37 -19.39
C SER A 115 -36.11 18.47 -18.36
N LEU A 116 -36.74 19.58 -18.78
CA LEU A 116 -37.57 20.49 -17.95
C LEU A 116 -38.10 21.70 -18.76
N PRO A 117 -39.33 22.18 -18.47
CA PRO A 117 -40.63 21.50 -18.39
C PRO A 117 -41.39 21.48 -19.73
#